data_AF-A0AAN9GR18-F1
#
_entry.id   AF-A0AAN9GR18-F1
#
_cell.length_a   1.000
_cell.length_b   1.000
_cell.length_c   1.000
_cell.angle_alpha   90.00
_cell.angle_beta   90.00
_cell.angle_gamma   90.00
#
_symmetry.space_group_name_H-M   'P 1'
#
loop_
_entity.id
_entity.type
_entity.pdbx_description
1 polymer ?
#
loop_
_entity_poly.entity_id
_entity_poly.type
_entity_poly.pdbx_seq_one_letter_code
_entity_poly.pdbx_strand_id
1 'polypeptide(L)'
;MVCKRPVPEVREVMEENQLIFFQELLPSAERTALLYHLSYLCLAKFPKLERVLRECAVETQNLFASSEALLQKCVDTSNQMVSTLFPRLKLAVENNENIQATSSLEKAREWIAEMVNRVEEMVGRYEKHNRSVSSCTSDVILEKTEAEKKIAQTTKEIEALEKVVRDLQMELRKTLEEIGQIESRISRCQARFACRRMFGLSFLAVVVPFVGHILKSIFQAKPAQNQALAKEKAQLCDGSHD
;
A
#
# COMPACT_ATOMS: atom_id res chain seq x y z
N MET A 1 0.69 -44.37 57.07
CA MET A 1 -0.08 -43.95 55.87
C MET A 1 0.57 -42.71 55.31
N VAL A 2 1.36 -42.85 54.24
CA VAL A 2 1.92 -41.71 53.51
C VAL A 2 1.07 -41.55 52.25
N CYS A 3 0.25 -40.51 52.20
CA CYS A 3 -0.48 -40.13 51.00
C CYS A 3 0.52 -39.72 49.91
N LYS A 4 0.79 -40.62 48.96
CA LYS A 4 1.34 -40.26 47.66
C LYS A 4 0.23 -39.53 46.90
N ARG A 5 0.33 -38.21 46.78
CA ARG A 5 -0.40 -37.51 45.72
C ARG A 5 0.17 -37.97 44.37
N PRO A 6 -0.67 -38.31 43.38
CA PRO A 6 -0.19 -38.53 42.02
C PRO A 6 0.37 -37.19 41.52
N VAL A 7 1.66 -37.16 41.22
CA VAL A 7 2.26 -36.09 40.42
C VAL A 7 1.71 -36.29 39.01
N PRO A 8 1.08 -35.29 38.38
CA PRO A 8 0.61 -35.43 37.01
C PRO A 8 1.79 -35.84 36.13
N GLU A 9 1.52 -36.75 35.22
CA GLU A 9 2.52 -37.37 34.36
C GLU A 9 3.19 -36.27 33.51
N VAL A 10 4.48 -36.03 33.73
CA VAL A 10 5.27 -34.91 33.17
C VAL A 10 5.18 -34.83 31.62
N ARG A 11 4.77 -35.94 30.98
CA ARG A 11 4.51 -36.01 29.53
C ARG A 11 3.29 -35.19 29.10
N GLU A 12 2.17 -35.25 29.82
CA GLU A 12 0.94 -34.53 29.43
C GLU A 12 1.14 -33.01 29.49
N VAL A 13 1.78 -32.51 30.54
CA VAL A 13 2.01 -31.06 30.74
C VAL A 13 3.02 -30.48 29.73
N MET A 14 3.96 -31.30 29.25
CA MET A 14 4.98 -30.85 28.29
C MET A 14 4.47 -30.88 26.84
N GLU A 15 3.64 -31.87 26.48
CA GLU A 15 3.00 -31.93 25.15
C GLU A 15 1.95 -30.84 24.97
N GLU A 16 1.13 -30.54 25.99
CA GLU A 16 0.13 -29.48 25.93
C GLU A 16 0.77 -28.11 25.70
N ASN A 17 1.81 -27.76 26.45
CA ASN A 17 2.47 -26.44 26.34
C ASN A 17 3.24 -26.27 25.02
N GLN A 18 3.78 -27.35 24.43
CA GLN A 18 4.41 -27.28 23.11
C GLN A 18 3.37 -27.06 22.00
N LEU A 19 2.25 -27.78 22.04
CA LEU A 19 1.16 -27.63 21.07
C LEU A 19 0.55 -26.23 21.10
N ILE A 20 0.40 -25.62 22.27
CA ILE A 20 -0.17 -24.27 22.42
C ILE A 20 0.69 -23.22 21.71
N PHE A 21 2.02 -23.27 21.87
CA PHE A 21 2.90 -22.29 21.22
C PHE A 21 2.88 -22.40 19.69
N PHE A 22 2.92 -23.61 19.13
CA PHE A 22 2.80 -23.81 17.68
C PHE A 22 1.42 -23.41 17.16
N GLN A 23 0.36 -23.66 17.94
CA GLN A 23 -1.00 -23.23 17.62
C GLN A 23 -1.16 -21.71 17.63
N GLU A 24 -0.34 -20.97 18.38
CA GLU A 24 -0.39 -19.50 18.40
C GLU A 24 0.55 -18.86 17.36
N LEU A 25 1.67 -19.51 17.04
CA LEU A 25 2.67 -18.98 16.10
C LEU A 25 2.12 -18.84 14.69
N LEU A 26 1.45 -19.89 14.18
CA LEU A 26 0.93 -19.91 12.82
C LEU A 26 -0.17 -18.84 12.61
N PRO A 27 -1.21 -18.72 13.45
CA PRO A 27 -2.17 -17.62 13.35
C PRO A 27 -1.54 -16.24 13.50
N SER A 28 -0.48 -16.11 14.30
CA SER A 28 0.25 -14.85 14.46
C SER A 28 1.00 -14.47 13.18
N ALA A 29 1.62 -15.44 12.51
CA ALA A 29 2.27 -15.25 11.22
C ALA A 29 1.26 -14.86 10.13
N GLU A 30 0.11 -15.54 10.08
CA GLU A 30 -0.98 -15.23 9.13
C GLU A 30 -1.55 -13.81 9.33
N ARG A 31 -1.84 -13.43 10.59
CA ARG A 31 -2.29 -12.08 10.92
C ARG A 31 -1.26 -11.03 10.51
N THR A 32 0.01 -11.30 10.76
CA THR A 32 1.09 -10.37 10.41
C THR A 32 1.24 -10.25 8.89
N ALA A 33 1.14 -11.36 8.15
CA ALA A 33 1.15 -11.36 6.70
C ALA A 33 -0.03 -10.55 6.12
N LEU A 34 -1.24 -10.71 6.70
CA LEU A 34 -2.41 -9.92 6.34
C LEU A 34 -2.18 -8.42 6.56
N LEU A 35 -1.58 -8.05 7.71
CA LEU A 35 -1.27 -6.64 8.01
C LEU A 35 -0.28 -6.04 7.00
N TYR A 36 0.75 -6.79 6.61
CA TYR A 36 1.66 -6.36 5.53
C TYR A 36 0.94 -6.21 4.19
N HIS A 37 0.05 -7.15 3.85
CA HIS A 37 -0.73 -7.08 2.62
C HIS A 37 -1.64 -5.85 2.58
N LEU A 38 -2.40 -5.60 3.65
CA LEU A 38 -3.25 -4.42 3.77
C LEU A 38 -2.43 -3.12 3.71
N SER A 39 -1.29 -3.09 4.39
CA SER A 39 -0.37 -1.95 4.36
C SER A 39 0.14 -1.70 2.94
N TYR A 40 0.52 -2.77 2.22
CA TYR A 40 0.93 -2.70 0.83
C TYR A 40 -0.15 -2.11 -0.06
N LEU A 41 -1.39 -2.60 0.03
CA LEU A 41 -2.52 -2.06 -0.76
C LEU A 41 -2.74 -0.55 -0.52
N CYS A 42 -2.51 -0.08 0.70
CA CYS A 42 -2.71 1.33 1.05
C CYS A 42 -1.54 2.24 0.64
N LEU A 43 -0.31 1.73 0.69
CA LEU A 43 0.92 2.52 0.65
C LEU A 43 1.80 2.27 -0.58
N ALA A 44 1.52 1.24 -1.39
CA ALA A 44 2.32 0.90 -2.57
C ALA A 44 2.37 2.01 -3.64
N LYS A 45 1.42 2.97 -3.61
CA LYS A 45 1.45 4.17 -4.45
C LYS A 45 2.65 5.09 -4.17
N PHE A 46 3.33 4.91 -3.03
CA PHE A 46 4.54 5.64 -2.65
C PHE A 46 5.75 4.72 -2.80
N PRO A 47 6.62 4.90 -3.83
CA PRO A 47 7.70 3.96 -4.14
C PRO A 47 8.66 3.68 -2.99
N LYS A 48 8.96 4.70 -2.16
CA LYS A 48 9.81 4.54 -0.98
C LYS A 48 9.17 3.60 0.05
N LEU A 49 7.89 3.83 0.37
CA LEU A 49 7.17 3.01 1.34
C LEU A 49 6.92 1.61 0.81
N GLU A 50 6.64 1.45 -0.48
CA GLU A 50 6.49 0.14 -1.11
C GLU A 50 7.74 -0.71 -0.87
N ARG A 51 8.92 -0.14 -1.13
CA ARG A 51 10.20 -0.83 -0.94
C ARG A 51 10.40 -1.25 0.51
N VAL A 52 10.22 -0.32 1.46
CA VAL A 52 10.40 -0.61 2.89
C VAL A 52 9.41 -1.67 3.37
N LEU A 53 8.14 -1.60 2.95
CA LEU A 53 7.13 -2.60 3.31
C LEU A 53 7.49 -3.99 2.78
N ARG A 54 7.99 -4.11 1.55
CA ARG A 54 8.44 -5.39 0.99
C ARG A 54 9.64 -5.94 1.75
N GLU A 55 10.64 -5.11 2.05
CA GLU A 55 11.82 -5.49 2.83
C GLU A 55 11.41 -5.98 4.24
N CYS A 56 10.54 -5.24 4.93
CA CYS A 56 10.03 -5.64 6.24
C CYS A 56 9.16 -6.91 6.21
N ALA A 57 8.36 -7.12 5.16
CA ALA A 57 7.54 -8.31 5.01
C ALA A 57 8.42 -9.57 4.83
N VAL A 58 9.45 -9.48 3.99
CA VAL A 58 10.41 -10.57 3.77
C VAL A 58 11.20 -10.89 5.05
N GLU A 59 11.67 -9.87 5.77
CA GLU A 59 12.40 -10.10 7.03
C GLU A 59 11.50 -10.75 8.08
N THR A 60 10.24 -10.33 8.19
CA THR A 60 9.25 -10.98 9.06
C THR A 60 9.06 -12.45 8.72
N GLN A 61 8.90 -12.76 7.44
CA GLN A 61 8.74 -14.14 6.98
C GLN A 61 9.96 -14.98 7.36
N ASN A 62 11.16 -14.45 7.16
CA ASN A 62 12.41 -15.12 7.53
C ASN A 62 12.51 -15.33 9.06
N LEU A 63 12.04 -14.39 9.88
CA LEU A 63 12.00 -14.53 11.33
C LEU A 63 11.06 -15.64 11.77
N PHE A 64 9.86 -15.71 11.23
CA PHE A 64 8.92 -16.78 11.54
C PHE A 64 9.47 -18.15 11.13
N ALA A 65 9.99 -18.28 9.91
CA ALA A 65 10.61 -19.53 9.44
C ALA A 65 11.82 -19.94 10.30
N SER A 66 12.66 -18.97 10.69
CA SER A 66 13.80 -19.24 11.59
C SER A 66 13.34 -19.66 13.00
N SER A 67 12.23 -19.09 13.48
CA SER A 67 11.65 -19.41 14.79
C SER A 67 11.07 -20.81 14.80
N GLU A 68 10.33 -21.19 13.75
CA GLU A 68 9.82 -22.54 13.57
C GLU A 68 10.95 -23.57 13.58
N ALA A 69 12.01 -23.34 12.79
CA ALA A 69 13.17 -24.22 12.76
C ALA A 69 13.87 -24.34 14.12
N LEU A 70 13.97 -23.24 14.88
CA LEU A 70 14.54 -23.25 16.23
C LEU A 70 13.68 -24.07 17.20
N LEU A 71 12.37 -23.92 17.15
CA LEU A 71 11.44 -24.67 18.00
C LEU A 71 11.48 -26.16 17.67
N GLN A 72 11.54 -26.52 16.39
CA GLN A 72 11.73 -27.92 15.99
C GLN A 72 13.03 -28.47 16.57
N LYS A 73 14.12 -27.69 16.53
CA LYS A 73 15.39 -28.08 17.18
C LYS A 73 15.26 -28.25 18.70
N CYS A 74 14.47 -27.42 19.38
CA CYS A 74 14.16 -27.60 20.81
C CYS A 74 13.50 -28.97 21.06
N VAL A 75 12.48 -29.30 20.25
CA VAL A 75 11.72 -30.55 20.35
C VAL A 75 12.64 -31.74 20.11
N ASP A 76 13.43 -31.71 19.04
CA ASP A 76 14.35 -32.79 18.69
C ASP A 76 15.41 -33.01 19.78
N THR A 77 15.95 -31.92 20.33
CA THR A 77 16.94 -31.98 21.42
C THR A 77 16.32 -32.54 22.69
N SER A 78 15.12 -32.09 23.05
CA SER A 78 14.36 -32.62 24.19
C SER A 78 14.10 -34.11 24.04
N ASN A 79 13.66 -34.54 22.86
CA ASN A 79 13.44 -35.94 22.53
C ASN A 79 14.73 -36.76 22.66
N GLN A 80 15.88 -36.25 22.18
CA GLN A 80 17.17 -36.92 22.36
C GLN A 80 17.57 -37.01 23.83
N MET A 81 17.34 -35.96 24.62
CA MET A 81 17.63 -35.98 26.06
C MET A 81 16.82 -37.06 26.78
N VAL A 82 15.50 -37.11 26.55
CA VAL A 82 14.60 -38.04 27.23
C VAL A 82 14.79 -39.48 26.75
N SER A 83 15.00 -39.71 25.45
CA SER A 83 15.08 -41.05 24.87
C SER A 83 16.46 -41.69 24.96
N THR A 84 17.54 -40.90 25.01
CA THR A 84 18.91 -41.43 24.96
C THR A 84 19.77 -41.03 26.15
N LEU A 85 19.84 -39.73 26.45
CA LEU A 85 20.80 -39.20 27.41
C LEU A 85 20.41 -39.53 28.84
N PHE A 86 19.15 -39.31 29.23
CA PHE A 86 18.67 -39.61 30.58
C PHE A 86 18.66 -41.11 30.90
N PRO A 87 18.24 -42.02 29.99
CA PRO A 87 18.38 -43.45 30.23
C PRO A 87 19.85 -43.88 30.42
N ARG A 88 20.78 -43.35 29.60
CA ARG A 88 22.21 -43.63 29.75
C ARG A 88 22.75 -43.12 31.08
N LEU A 89 22.38 -41.90 31.47
CA LEU A 89 22.75 -41.32 32.76
C LEU A 89 22.23 -42.18 33.92
N LYS A 90 20.96 -42.61 33.88
CA LYS A 90 20.38 -43.47 34.90
C LYS A 90 21.18 -44.77 35.06
N LEU A 91 21.46 -45.45 33.95
CA LEU A 91 22.19 -46.71 33.95
C LEU A 91 23.63 -46.53 34.47
N ALA A 92 24.32 -45.47 34.07
CA ALA A 92 25.65 -45.15 34.57
C ALA A 92 25.65 -44.89 36.09
N VAL A 93 24.64 -44.21 36.62
CA VAL A 93 24.50 -43.96 38.06
C VAL A 93 24.20 -45.26 38.82
N GLU A 94 23.28 -46.09 38.31
CA GLU A 94 22.93 -47.39 38.92
C GLU A 94 24.14 -48.33 38.99
N ASN A 95 25.05 -48.26 38.01
CA ASN A 95 26.26 -49.07 37.95
C ASN A 95 27.49 -48.44 38.62
N ASN A 96 27.36 -47.28 39.29
CA ASN A 96 28.47 -46.50 39.86
C ASN A 96 29.56 -46.09 38.84
N GLU A 97 29.18 -45.91 37.57
CA GLU A 97 30.06 -45.48 36.49
C GLU A 97 30.19 -43.95 36.45
N ASN A 98 30.89 -43.38 37.43
CA ASN A 98 30.98 -41.93 37.66
C ASN A 98 31.42 -41.12 36.44
N ILE A 99 32.37 -41.64 35.64
CA ILE A 99 32.88 -40.97 34.44
C ILE A 99 31.79 -40.86 33.36
N GLN A 100 31.00 -41.92 33.15
CA GLN A 100 29.92 -41.90 32.15
C GLN A 100 28.74 -41.02 32.59
N ALA A 101 28.43 -41.02 33.89
CA ALA A 101 27.40 -40.15 34.46
C ALA A 101 27.77 -38.67 34.30
N THR A 102 28.98 -38.27 34.68
CA THR A 102 29.45 -36.89 34.50
C THR A 102 29.51 -36.49 33.03
N SER A 103 30.00 -37.35 32.14
CA SER A 103 30.01 -37.08 30.69
C SER A 103 28.61 -36.86 30.12
N SER A 104 27.61 -37.64 30.57
CA SER A 104 26.23 -37.48 30.14
C SER A 104 25.63 -36.15 30.62
N LEU A 105 25.88 -35.77 31.88
CA LEU A 105 25.45 -34.48 32.43
C LEU A 105 26.09 -33.29 31.71
N GLU A 106 27.38 -33.37 31.39
CA GLU A 106 28.08 -32.30 30.67
C GLU A 106 27.46 -32.09 29.29
N LYS A 107 27.17 -33.19 28.57
CA LYS A 107 26.51 -33.12 27.26
C LYS A 107 25.11 -32.50 27.35
N ALA A 108 24.34 -32.81 28.39
CA ALA A 108 23.06 -32.15 28.63
C ALA A 108 23.23 -30.64 28.87
N ARG A 109 24.26 -30.24 29.64
CA ARG A 109 24.57 -28.84 29.89
C ARG A 109 24.92 -28.10 28.60
N GLU A 110 25.75 -28.70 27.75
CA GLU A 110 26.14 -28.15 26.44
C GLU A 110 24.91 -27.94 25.53
N TRP A 111 24.04 -28.94 25.42
CA TRP A 111 22.83 -28.84 24.62
C TRP A 111 21.88 -27.76 25.12
N ILE A 112 21.65 -27.67 26.44
CA ILE A 112 20.81 -26.61 27.03
C ILE A 112 21.43 -25.23 26.75
N ALA A 113 22.75 -25.07 26.95
CA ALA A 113 23.43 -23.81 26.71
C ALA A 113 23.36 -23.38 25.23
N GLU A 114 23.52 -24.31 24.29
CA GLU A 114 23.37 -24.03 22.86
C GLU A 114 21.95 -23.51 22.56
N MET A 115 20.92 -24.15 23.13
CA MET A 115 19.53 -23.76 22.90
C MET A 115 19.22 -22.39 23.49
N VAL A 116 19.69 -22.09 24.70
CA VAL A 116 19.52 -20.76 25.32
C VAL A 116 20.15 -19.68 24.44
N ASN A 117 21.40 -19.86 24.00
CA ASN A 117 22.09 -18.88 23.17
C ASN A 117 21.35 -18.62 21.84
N ARG A 118 20.81 -19.67 21.21
CA ARG A 118 20.03 -19.52 19.97
C ARG A 118 18.72 -18.79 20.17
N VAL A 119 18.04 -19.01 21.31
CA VAL A 119 16.82 -18.29 21.67
C VAL A 119 17.13 -16.81 21.92
N GLU A 120 18.20 -16.51 22.64
CA GLU A 120 18.65 -15.12 22.86
C GLU A 120 18.98 -14.40 21.54
N GLU A 121 19.68 -15.07 20.62
CA GLU A 121 19.94 -14.53 19.28
C GLU A 121 18.65 -14.23 18.53
N MET A 122 17.67 -15.14 18.59
CA MET A 122 16.37 -14.95 17.94
C MET A 122 15.61 -13.75 18.52
N VAL A 123 15.58 -13.61 19.85
CA VAL A 123 14.98 -12.46 20.53
C VAL A 123 15.63 -11.16 20.07
N GLY A 124 16.97 -11.12 20.02
CA GLY A 124 17.70 -9.94 19.51
C GLY A 124 17.35 -9.59 18.06
N ARG A 125 17.14 -10.58 17.20
CA ARG A 125 16.67 -10.36 15.82
C ARG A 125 15.26 -9.76 15.78
N TYR A 126 14.33 -10.27 16.59
CA TYR A 126 12.98 -9.69 16.72
C TYR A 126 13.00 -8.25 17.22
N GLU A 127 13.81 -7.93 18.23
CA GLU A 127 13.94 -6.55 18.73
C GLU A 127 14.48 -5.58 17.68
N LYS A 128 15.48 -6.03 16.90
CA LYS A 128 16.01 -5.25 15.78
C LYS A 128 14.94 -5.01 14.72
N HIS A 129 14.19 -6.04 14.36
CA HIS A 129 13.12 -5.94 13.36
C HIS A 129 11.98 -5.03 13.83
N ASN A 130 11.55 -5.15 15.08
CA ASN A 130 10.53 -4.30 15.68
C ASN A 130 10.92 -2.82 15.64
N ARG A 131 12.20 -2.49 15.89
CA ARG A 131 12.73 -1.13 15.72
C ARG A 131 12.65 -0.67 14.26
N SER A 132 12.96 -1.55 13.31
CA SER A 132 12.85 -1.23 11.88
C SER A 132 11.40 -0.94 11.44
N VAL A 133 10.44 -1.75 11.90
CA VAL A 133 9.00 -1.54 11.62
C VAL A 133 8.51 -0.23 12.26
N SER A 134 8.96 0.08 13.47
CA SER A 134 8.65 1.36 14.12
C SER A 134 9.20 2.57 13.34
N SER A 135 10.44 2.48 12.84
CA SER A 135 11.01 3.50 11.96
C SER A 135 10.20 3.67 10.68
N CYS A 136 9.79 2.57 10.03
CA CYS A 136 8.93 2.62 8.85
C CYS A 136 7.61 3.36 9.13
N THR A 137 7.03 3.21 10.32
CA THR A 137 5.81 3.93 10.71
C THR A 137 6.03 5.45 10.72
N SER A 138 7.22 5.90 11.12
CA SER A 138 7.60 7.31 11.07
C SER A 138 7.75 7.82 9.62
N ASP A 139 8.33 7.00 8.74
CA ASP A 139 8.46 7.32 7.31
C ASP A 139 7.08 7.46 6.64
N VAL A 140 6.11 6.62 7.03
CA VAL A 140 4.72 6.73 6.56
C VAL A 140 4.10 8.06 6.96
N ILE A 141 4.31 8.51 8.21
CA ILE A 141 3.80 9.81 8.69
C ILE A 141 4.42 10.94 7.88
N LEU A 142 5.74 10.89 7.65
CA LEU A 142 6.45 11.89 6.86
C LEU A 142 5.89 11.96 5.43
N GLU A 143 5.86 10.84 4.71
CA GLU A 143 5.39 10.76 3.33
C GLU A 143 3.93 11.23 3.21
N LYS A 144 3.08 10.90 4.19
CA LYS A 144 1.71 11.43 4.27
C LYS A 144 1.68 12.95 4.34
N THR A 145 2.47 13.55 5.23
CA THR A 145 2.51 15.03 5.37
C THR A 145 3.04 15.70 4.11
N GLU A 146 4.01 15.10 3.41
CA GLU A 146 4.51 15.60 2.13
C GLU A 146 3.46 15.50 1.02
N ALA A 147 2.74 14.38 0.95
CA ALA A 147 1.67 14.17 -0.01
C ALA A 147 0.51 15.16 0.21
N GLU A 148 0.09 15.38 1.46
CA GLU A 148 -0.95 16.35 1.82
C GLU A 148 -0.55 17.78 1.44
N LYS A 149 0.71 18.17 1.67
CA LYS A 149 1.24 19.48 1.24
C LYS A 149 1.19 19.64 -0.27
N LYS A 150 1.62 18.63 -1.03
CA LYS A 150 1.58 18.64 -2.50
C LYS A 150 0.14 18.76 -3.01
N ILE A 151 -0.80 18.01 -2.44
CA ILE A 151 -2.22 18.08 -2.78
C ILE A 151 -2.79 19.48 -2.49
N ALA A 152 -2.47 20.06 -1.34
CA ALA A 152 -2.93 21.41 -1.00
C ALA A 152 -2.37 22.47 -1.97
N GLN A 153 -1.12 22.32 -2.40
CA GLN A 153 -0.51 23.23 -3.38
C GLN A 153 -1.13 23.06 -4.77
N THR A 154 -1.25 21.84 -5.28
CA THR A 154 -1.86 21.59 -6.59
C THR A 154 -3.32 22.01 -6.64
N THR A 155 -4.07 21.85 -5.54
CA THR A 155 -5.46 22.34 -5.44
C THR A 155 -5.52 23.86 -5.62
N LYS A 156 -4.62 24.62 -4.97
CA LYS A 156 -4.54 26.08 -5.15
C LYS A 156 -4.17 26.48 -6.58
N GLU A 157 -3.25 25.75 -7.20
CA GLU A 157 -2.86 25.98 -8.59
C GLU A 157 -4.01 25.71 -9.56
N ILE A 158 -4.80 24.65 -9.33
CA ILE A 158 -6.00 24.33 -10.10
C ILE A 158 -7.04 25.45 -9.94
N GLU A 159 -7.35 25.89 -8.72
CA GLU A 159 -8.31 26.98 -8.48
C GLU A 159 -7.89 28.29 -9.16
N ALA A 160 -6.60 28.62 -9.13
CA ALA A 160 -6.05 29.78 -9.80
C ALA A 160 -6.19 29.66 -11.34
N LEU A 161 -5.86 28.49 -11.90
CA LEU A 161 -5.97 28.23 -13.33
C LEU A 161 -7.43 28.25 -13.80
N GLU A 162 -8.34 27.68 -13.02
CA GLU A 162 -9.78 27.74 -13.28
C GLU A 162 -10.31 29.19 -13.33
N LYS A 163 -9.81 30.06 -12.45
CA LYS A 163 -10.17 31.49 -12.49
C LYS A 163 -9.71 32.14 -13.79
N VAL A 164 -8.46 31.90 -14.21
CA VAL A 164 -7.93 32.41 -15.48
C VAL A 164 -8.77 31.90 -16.67
N VAL A 165 -9.15 30.63 -16.67
CA VAL A 165 -10.01 30.06 -17.72
C VAL A 165 -11.39 30.73 -17.74
N ARG A 166 -12.00 31.00 -16.58
CA ARG A 166 -13.29 31.71 -16.48
C ARG A 166 -13.18 33.15 -17.00
N ASP A 167 -12.13 33.86 -16.62
CA ASP A 167 -11.90 35.24 -17.04
C ASP A 167 -11.71 35.32 -18.57
N LEU A 168 -10.88 34.44 -19.15
CA LEU A 168 -10.70 34.32 -20.60
C LEU A 168 -12.00 33.95 -21.32
N GLN A 169 -12.83 33.07 -20.76
CA GLN A 169 -14.14 32.75 -21.34
C GLN A 169 -15.09 33.95 -21.34
N MET A 170 -15.07 34.78 -20.30
CA MET A 170 -15.85 36.02 -20.26
C MET A 170 -15.35 37.03 -21.29
N GLU A 171 -14.04 37.23 -21.40
CA GLU A 171 -13.46 38.10 -22.42
C GLU A 171 -13.83 37.64 -23.83
N LEU A 172 -13.71 36.33 -24.12
CA LEU A 172 -14.08 35.78 -25.41
C LEU A 172 -15.56 36.02 -25.75
N ARG A 173 -16.47 35.86 -24.79
CA ARG A 173 -17.90 36.16 -24.98
C ARG A 173 -18.12 37.64 -25.28
N LYS A 174 -17.47 38.53 -24.52
CA LYS A 174 -17.58 39.98 -24.72
C LYS A 174 -17.07 40.38 -26.11
N THR A 175 -15.92 39.87 -26.54
CA THR A 175 -15.39 40.14 -27.89
C THR A 175 -16.33 39.61 -28.97
N LEU A 176 -16.96 38.45 -28.76
CA LEU A 176 -17.96 37.91 -29.70
C LEU A 176 -19.20 38.82 -29.81
N GLU A 177 -19.70 39.34 -28.68
CA GLU A 177 -20.81 40.30 -28.66
C GLU A 177 -20.45 41.61 -29.37
N GLU A 178 -19.24 42.13 -29.14
CA GLU A 178 -18.72 43.32 -29.82
C GLU A 178 -18.64 43.12 -31.34
N ILE A 179 -18.13 41.95 -31.79
CA ILE A 179 -18.12 41.57 -33.21
C ILE A 179 -19.54 41.55 -33.78
N GLY A 180 -20.49 40.91 -33.10
CA GLY A 180 -21.89 40.87 -33.55
C GLY A 180 -22.54 42.26 -33.64
N GLN A 181 -22.23 43.15 -32.70
CA GLN A 181 -22.68 44.55 -32.76
C GLN A 181 -22.08 45.27 -33.97
N ILE A 182 -20.78 45.10 -34.24
CA ILE A 182 -20.10 45.69 -35.41
C ILE A 182 -20.72 45.15 -36.71
N GLU A 183 -20.94 43.84 -36.84
CA GLU A 183 -21.60 43.25 -38.01
C GLU A 183 -23.00 43.83 -38.22
N SER A 184 -23.79 43.98 -37.17
CA SER A 184 -25.13 44.59 -37.25
C SER A 184 -25.09 46.07 -37.68
N ARG A 185 -24.04 46.81 -37.29
CA ARG A 185 -23.83 48.20 -37.72
C ARG A 185 -23.43 48.24 -39.19
N ILE A 186 -22.56 47.34 -39.64
CA ILE A 186 -22.13 47.23 -41.04
C ILE A 186 -23.34 46.90 -41.92
N SER A 187 -24.14 45.89 -41.57
CA SER A 187 -25.32 45.49 -42.34
C SER A 187 -26.37 46.62 -42.40
N ARG A 188 -26.60 47.33 -41.30
CA ARG A 188 -27.48 48.51 -41.28
C ARG A 188 -26.95 49.65 -42.13
N CYS A 189 -25.63 49.87 -42.12
CA CYS A 189 -24.99 50.88 -42.96
C CYS A 189 -25.12 50.51 -44.44
N GLN A 190 -24.84 49.24 -44.80
CA GLN A 190 -25.05 48.71 -46.15
C GLN A 190 -26.51 48.83 -46.59
N ALA A 191 -27.49 48.50 -45.74
CA ALA A 191 -28.90 48.67 -46.04
C ALA A 191 -29.30 50.15 -46.24
N ARG A 192 -28.74 51.07 -45.43
CA ARG A 192 -28.95 52.52 -45.60
C ARG A 192 -28.28 53.06 -46.87
N PHE A 193 -27.09 52.59 -47.20
CA PHE A 193 -26.41 52.95 -48.45
C PHE A 193 -27.14 52.36 -49.66
N ALA A 194 -27.71 51.16 -49.56
CA ALA A 194 -28.59 50.58 -50.57
C ALA A 194 -29.88 51.40 -50.75
N CYS A 195 -30.49 51.91 -49.67
CA CYS A 195 -31.64 52.82 -49.76
C CYS A 195 -31.29 54.24 -50.24
N ARG A 196 -30.04 54.70 -50.08
CA ARG A 196 -29.59 56.04 -50.55
C ARG A 196 -29.00 56.04 -51.95
N ARG A 197 -28.69 54.88 -52.54
CA ARG A 197 -28.03 54.78 -53.84
C ARG A 197 -28.98 54.17 -54.88
N MET A 198 -29.98 54.94 -55.27
CA MET A 198 -30.25 55.06 -56.70
C MET A 198 -29.05 55.82 -57.29
N PHE A 199 -28.39 55.22 -58.29
CA PHE A 199 -27.14 55.61 -58.96
C PHE A 199 -25.81 55.00 -58.43
N GLY A 200 -25.47 53.85 -59.02
CA GLY A 200 -24.17 53.66 -59.66
C GLY A 200 -23.06 52.99 -58.84
N LEU A 201 -22.68 51.79 -59.32
CA LEU A 201 -21.39 51.07 -59.21
C LEU A 201 -21.28 49.92 -58.19
N SER A 202 -21.38 48.73 -58.78
CA SER A 202 -20.90 47.40 -58.36
C SER A 202 -19.37 47.39 -58.15
N PHE A 203 -18.86 46.95 -56.99
CA PHE A 203 -17.64 46.12 -56.89
C PHE A 203 -17.26 45.59 -55.47
N LEU A 204 -17.81 46.03 -54.34
CA LEU A 204 -17.28 45.61 -53.02
C LEU A 204 -18.22 44.67 -52.22
N ALA A 205 -18.50 43.49 -52.78
CA ALA A 205 -19.27 42.43 -52.13
C ALA A 205 -18.50 41.10 -52.08
N VAL A 206 -17.23 41.10 -51.64
CA VAL A 206 -16.35 39.92 -51.80
C VAL A 206 -15.72 39.35 -50.52
N VAL A 207 -15.95 39.87 -49.29
CA VAL A 207 -15.22 39.31 -48.11
C VAL A 207 -16.07 38.90 -46.90
N VAL A 208 -17.40 38.72 -47.00
CA VAL A 208 -18.17 38.20 -45.85
C VAL A 208 -19.18 37.10 -46.23
N PRO A 209 -18.70 35.87 -46.48
CA PRO A 209 -19.52 34.69 -46.12
C PRO A 209 -18.75 33.52 -45.46
N PHE A 210 -17.48 33.68 -45.04
CA PHE A 210 -16.70 32.54 -44.51
C PHE A 210 -16.69 32.40 -42.98
N VAL A 211 -16.92 33.48 -42.22
CA VAL A 211 -16.77 33.43 -40.75
C VAL A 211 -17.98 32.76 -40.07
N GLY A 212 -19.20 32.99 -40.56
CA GLY A 212 -20.43 32.41 -39.99
C GLY A 212 -20.51 30.89 -40.12
N HIS A 213 -19.98 30.32 -41.20
CA HIS A 213 -20.01 28.87 -41.42
C HIS A 213 -18.97 28.11 -40.56
N ILE A 214 -17.83 28.74 -40.23
CA ILE A 214 -16.81 28.19 -39.32
C ILE A 214 -17.27 28.29 -37.86
N LEU A 215 -17.97 29.36 -37.48
CA LEU A 215 -18.52 29.52 -36.12
C LEU A 215 -19.61 28.50 -35.79
N LYS A 216 -20.47 28.15 -36.77
CA LYS A 216 -21.55 27.17 -36.57
C LYS A 216 -21.01 25.75 -36.32
N SER A 217 -19.94 25.35 -36.99
CA SER A 217 -19.31 24.03 -36.78
C SER A 217 -18.57 23.91 -35.45
N ILE A 218 -17.96 24.99 -34.94
CA ILE A 218 -17.29 24.98 -33.63
C ILE A 218 -18.31 24.93 -32.47
N PHE A 219 -19.43 25.66 -32.58
CA PHE A 219 -20.46 25.66 -31.53
C PHE A 219 -21.35 24.40 -31.52
N GLN A 220 -21.61 23.80 -32.69
CA GLN A 220 -22.37 22.54 -32.78
C GLN A 220 -21.55 21.29 -32.42
N ALA A 221 -20.22 21.34 -32.42
CA ALA A 221 -19.37 20.22 -31.98
C ALA A 221 -19.38 20.00 -30.45
N LYS A 222 -19.70 21.04 -29.66
CA LYS A 222 -19.66 21.03 -28.20
C LYS A 222 -20.66 20.09 -27.51
N PRO A 223 -21.95 19.98 -27.94
CA PRO A 223 -22.87 19.01 -27.33
C PRO A 223 -22.52 17.56 -27.64
N ALA A 224 -21.93 17.25 -28.80
CA ALA A 224 -21.56 15.90 -29.19
C ALA A 224 -20.32 15.39 -28.45
N GLN A 225 -19.30 16.23 -28.27
CA GLN A 225 -18.05 15.85 -27.60
C GLN A 225 -18.22 15.67 -26.09
N ASN A 226 -19.07 16.47 -25.44
CA ASN A 226 -19.40 16.32 -24.02
C ASN A 226 -20.26 15.09 -23.73
N GLN A 227 -21.14 14.69 -24.66
CA GLN A 227 -21.91 13.44 -24.53
C GLN A 227 -21.06 12.19 -24.82
N ALA A 228 -20.07 12.28 -25.70
CA ALA A 228 -19.11 11.20 -25.94
C ALA A 228 -18.19 10.99 -24.72
N LEU A 229 -17.65 12.07 -24.14
CA LEU A 229 -16.83 12.02 -22.92
C LEU A 229 -17.62 11.60 -21.68
N ALA A 230 -18.91 11.92 -21.60
CA ALA A 230 -19.79 11.44 -20.52
C ALA A 230 -20.13 9.94 -20.67
N LYS A 231 -20.27 9.43 -21.90
CA LYS A 231 -20.50 8.00 -22.17
C LYS A 231 -19.24 7.16 -21.97
N GLU A 232 -18.06 7.67 -22.33
CA GLU A 232 -16.77 7.02 -22.07
C GLU A 232 -16.47 6.95 -20.56
N LYS A 233 -16.79 8.02 -19.80
CA LYS A 233 -16.69 8.00 -18.33
C LYS A 233 -17.72 7.10 -17.66
N ALA A 234 -18.93 6.94 -18.22
CA ALA A 234 -19.93 6.03 -17.69
C ALA A 234 -19.56 4.55 -17.93
N GLN A 235 -18.95 4.22 -19.08
CA GLN A 235 -18.47 2.86 -19.36
C GLN A 235 -17.24 2.46 -18.54
N LEU A 236 -16.38 3.42 -18.15
CA LEU A 236 -15.26 3.16 -17.23
C LEU A 236 -15.68 2.96 -15.77
N CYS A 237 -16.91 3.34 -15.39
CA CYS A 237 -17.42 3.20 -14.02
C CYS A 237 -18.35 1.99 -13.81
N ASP A 238 -18.73 1.26 -14.85
CA ASP A 238 -19.65 0.10 -14.77
C ASP A 238 -18.95 -1.25 -15.06
N GLY A 239 -17.61 -1.26 -15.13
CA GLY A 239 -16.78 -2.42 -15.48
C GLY A 239 -15.91 -2.99 -14.35
N SER A 240 -16.22 -2.70 -13.08
CA SER A 240 -15.48 -3.22 -11.92
C SER A 240 -16.37 -4.01 -10.95
N HIS A 241 -17.24 -4.86 -11.50
CA HIS A 241 -17.80 -6.00 -10.80
C HIS A 241 -17.86 -7.19 -11.77
N ASP A 242 -16.76 -7.92 -11.81
CA ASP A 242 -16.69 -9.39 -11.72
C ASP A 242 -15.27 -9.79 -11.29
#